data_AF-A0A9W9CQJ5-F1
#
_entry.id   AF-A0A9W9CQJ5-F1
#
_cell.length_a   1.000
_cell.length_b   1.000
_cell.length_c   1.000
_cell.angle_alpha   90.00
_cell.angle_beta   90.00
_cell.angle_gamma   90.00
#
_symmetry.space_group_name_H-M   'P 1'
#
loop_
_entity.id
_entity.type
_entity.pdbx_description
1 polymer ?
#
loop_
_entity_poly.entity_id
_entity_poly.type
_entity_poly.pdbx_seq_one_letter_code
_entity_poly.pdbx_strand_id
1 'polypeptide(L)'
;MIMQSEHEKRSAEHEKRRAEYEKQRAEYEKRSAEITKRTAEITKRTVELKKQIAERNARIAARISNIDRKLEHLKLISKLRLETEKAKTELAKRNADTCLKIMANTSEYYVPISSFSSDITLTKLSPVDGTNGGAHLGKLTVANRSTDRVLIFNTKTLQDLVKVEFGAIDQWFEEEVPIYCHPKDPYKRIDILQSTRTVKIALDGITLAESSSPLLLLETTLRTRYYVPPTSIAWQFLTPSDTETLCPYKGRANYYHVNVNGKLYKDVVWYYRYPTAESAPIAGHICFYNEKVDVWVDGEKESKQG
;
A
#
# COMPACT_ATOMS: atom_id res chain seq x y z
N MET A 1 -45.52 -115.65 14.57
CA MET A 1 -44.71 -114.96 15.59
C MET A 1 -43.55 -114.13 15.02
N ILE A 2 -42.81 -114.60 13.99
CA ILE A 2 -41.67 -113.84 13.41
C ILE A 2 -42.10 -112.60 12.60
N MET A 3 -43.17 -112.70 11.78
CA MET A 3 -43.67 -111.57 10.97
C MET A 3 -44.24 -110.39 11.79
N GLN A 4 -44.86 -110.64 12.95
CA GLN A 4 -45.38 -109.57 13.82
C GLN A 4 -44.26 -108.76 14.48
N SER A 5 -43.18 -109.42 14.91
CA SER A 5 -42.00 -108.75 15.51
C SER A 5 -41.24 -107.87 14.50
N GLU A 6 -41.13 -108.31 13.24
CA GLU A 6 -40.52 -107.48 12.19
C GLU A 6 -41.38 -106.28 11.81
N HIS A 7 -42.70 -106.44 11.79
CA HIS A 7 -43.65 -105.36 11.54
C HIS A 7 -43.60 -104.30 12.65
N GLU A 8 -43.53 -104.72 13.92
CA GLU A 8 -43.39 -103.83 15.08
C GLU A 8 -42.05 -103.07 15.08
N LYS A 9 -40.93 -103.75 14.75
CA LYS A 9 -39.62 -103.09 14.62
C LYS A 9 -39.61 -102.04 13.51
N ARG A 10 -40.18 -102.35 12.35
CA ARG A 10 -40.32 -101.38 11.23
C ARG A 10 -41.24 -100.23 11.60
N SER A 11 -42.34 -100.48 12.32
CA SER A 11 -43.24 -99.44 12.82
C SER A 11 -42.51 -98.48 13.77
N ALA A 12 -41.76 -99.01 14.75
CA ALA A 12 -40.98 -98.22 15.69
C ALA A 12 -39.85 -97.43 15.01
N GLU A 13 -39.23 -97.97 13.96
CA GLU A 13 -38.23 -97.26 13.15
C GLU A 13 -38.85 -96.14 12.30
N HIS A 14 -40.02 -96.39 11.69
CA HIS A 14 -40.79 -95.37 10.98
C HIS A 14 -41.25 -94.24 11.90
N GLU A 15 -41.63 -94.56 13.13
CA GLU A 15 -42.05 -93.59 14.15
C GLU A 15 -40.87 -92.74 14.64
N LYS A 16 -39.70 -93.35 14.86
CA LYS A 16 -38.45 -92.61 15.14
C LYS A 16 -38.06 -91.67 13.99
N ARG A 17 -38.13 -92.13 12.74
CA ARG A 17 -37.86 -91.26 11.57
C ARG A 17 -38.87 -90.12 11.47
N ARG A 18 -40.16 -90.38 11.73
CA ARG A 18 -41.18 -89.32 11.78
C ARG A 18 -40.85 -88.26 12.83
N ALA A 19 -40.51 -88.67 14.05
CA ALA A 19 -40.13 -87.75 15.12
C ALA A 19 -38.86 -86.94 14.77
N GLU A 20 -37.89 -87.56 14.09
CA GLU A 20 -36.67 -86.89 13.64
C GLU A 20 -36.94 -85.88 12.51
N TYR A 21 -37.81 -86.21 11.55
CA TYR A 21 -38.28 -85.29 10.51
C TYR A 21 -39.07 -84.12 11.08
N GLU A 22 -39.93 -84.36 12.07
CA GLU A 22 -40.67 -83.29 12.75
C GLU A 22 -39.73 -82.35 13.52
N LYS A 23 -38.70 -82.89 14.18
CA LYS A 23 -37.69 -82.09 14.87
C LYS A 23 -36.88 -81.23 13.89
N GLN A 24 -36.43 -81.81 12.76
CA GLN A 24 -35.75 -81.05 11.70
C GLN A 24 -36.65 -79.97 11.12
N ARG A 25 -37.92 -80.28 10.83
CA ARG A 25 -38.89 -79.31 10.30
C ARG A 25 -39.06 -78.12 11.25
N ALA A 26 -39.23 -78.38 12.55
CA ALA A 26 -39.33 -77.33 13.55
C ALA A 26 -38.06 -76.46 13.65
N GLU A 27 -36.88 -77.07 13.48
CA GLU A 27 -35.60 -76.36 13.45
C GLU A 27 -35.44 -75.49 12.19
N TYR A 28 -35.84 -76.02 11.02
CA TYR A 28 -35.89 -75.26 9.77
C TYR A 28 -36.87 -74.09 9.84
N GLU A 29 -38.06 -74.27 10.41
CA GLU A 29 -39.05 -73.21 10.59
C GLU A 29 -38.51 -72.10 11.51
N LYS A 30 -37.84 -72.45 12.61
CA LYS A 30 -37.16 -71.47 13.48
C LYS A 30 -36.07 -70.69 12.75
N ARG A 31 -35.20 -71.37 12.01
CA ARG A 31 -34.09 -70.76 11.28
C ARG A 31 -34.59 -69.87 10.13
N SER A 32 -35.65 -70.29 9.45
CA SER A 32 -36.36 -69.50 8.43
C SER A 32 -36.91 -68.21 9.02
N ALA A 33 -37.62 -68.29 10.15
CA ALA A 33 -38.15 -67.11 10.84
C ALA A 33 -37.04 -66.14 11.30
N GLU A 34 -35.90 -66.66 11.77
CA GLU A 34 -34.75 -65.84 12.15
C GLU A 34 -34.11 -65.13 10.95
N ILE A 35 -33.97 -65.80 9.81
CA ILE A 35 -33.49 -65.21 8.56
C ILE A 35 -34.44 -64.10 8.11
N THR A 36 -35.76 -64.30 8.15
CA THR A 36 -36.75 -63.27 7.82
C THR A 36 -36.59 -62.05 8.73
N LYS A 37 -36.41 -62.25 10.04
CA LYS A 37 -36.21 -61.16 11.00
C LYS A 37 -34.93 -60.37 10.70
N ARG A 38 -33.79 -61.05 10.50
CA ARG A 38 -32.50 -60.41 10.16
C ARG A 38 -32.58 -59.66 8.83
N THR A 39 -33.28 -60.23 7.84
CA THR A 39 -33.48 -59.59 6.54
C THR A 39 -34.24 -58.28 6.69
N ALA A 40 -35.34 -58.26 7.46
CA ALA A 40 -36.09 -57.05 7.74
C ALA A 40 -35.26 -55.98 8.48
N GLU A 41 -34.42 -56.41 9.42
CA GLU A 41 -33.53 -55.53 10.18
C GLU A 41 -32.43 -54.91 9.29
N ILE A 42 -31.83 -55.69 8.38
CA ILE A 42 -30.87 -55.21 7.38
C ILE A 42 -31.55 -54.21 6.43
N THR A 43 -32.76 -54.50 5.95
CA THR A 43 -33.51 -53.58 5.08
C THR A 43 -33.76 -52.24 5.79
N LYS A 44 -34.22 -52.28 7.05
CA LYS A 44 -34.43 -51.07 7.86
C LYS A 44 -33.13 -50.26 8.02
N ARG A 45 -32.03 -50.93 8.36
CA ARG A 45 -30.72 -50.27 8.55
C ARG A 45 -30.18 -49.70 7.24
N THR A 46 -30.45 -50.35 6.11
CA THR A 46 -30.08 -49.87 4.78
C THR A 46 -30.84 -48.58 4.43
N VAL A 47 -32.14 -48.51 4.71
CA VAL A 47 -32.94 -47.29 4.50
C VAL A 47 -32.43 -46.15 5.37
N GLU A 48 -32.16 -46.42 6.65
CA GLU A 48 -31.64 -45.41 7.58
C GLU A 48 -30.26 -44.88 7.14
N LEU A 49 -29.34 -45.77 6.76
CA LEU A 49 -28.02 -45.37 6.26
C LEU A 49 -28.12 -44.54 4.98
N LYS A 50 -29.01 -44.91 4.04
CA LYS A 50 -29.24 -44.11 2.82
C LYS A 50 -29.73 -42.70 3.16
N LYS A 51 -30.62 -42.56 4.15
CA LYS A 51 -31.08 -41.26 4.62
C LYS A 51 -29.95 -40.43 5.20
N GLN A 52 -29.13 -41.01 6.08
CA GLN A 52 -27.99 -40.31 6.69
C GLN A 52 -26.94 -39.87 5.66
N ILE A 53 -26.69 -40.70 4.63
CA ILE A 53 -25.80 -40.35 3.52
C ILE A 53 -26.37 -39.16 2.74
N ALA A 54 -27.67 -39.16 2.43
CA ALA A 54 -28.32 -38.06 1.72
C ALA A 54 -28.21 -36.74 2.52
N GLU A 55 -28.46 -36.77 3.83
CA GLU A 55 -28.34 -35.61 4.71
C GLU A 55 -26.88 -35.10 4.83
N ARG A 56 -25.90 -36.00 4.88
CA ARG A 56 -24.48 -35.63 4.86
C ARG A 56 -24.09 -34.99 3.53
N ASN A 57 -24.53 -35.56 2.41
CA ASN A 57 -24.24 -35.03 1.08
C ASN A 57 -24.84 -33.64 0.90
N ALA A 58 -26.06 -33.39 1.38
CA ALA A 58 -26.68 -32.07 1.37
C ALA A 58 -25.88 -31.05 2.20
N ARG A 59 -25.41 -31.43 3.40
CA ARG A 59 -24.56 -30.58 4.24
C ARG A 59 -23.21 -30.26 3.59
N ILE A 60 -22.59 -31.24 2.93
CA ILE A 60 -21.33 -31.05 2.21
C ILE A 60 -21.53 -30.09 1.04
N ALA A 61 -22.60 -30.27 0.24
CA ALA A 61 -22.92 -29.39 -0.88
C ALA A 61 -23.12 -27.92 -0.43
N ALA A 62 -23.85 -27.70 0.66
CA ALA A 62 -24.03 -26.35 1.22
C ALA A 62 -22.70 -25.72 1.68
N ARG A 63 -21.79 -26.53 2.25
CA ARG A 63 -20.48 -26.06 2.70
C ARG A 63 -19.55 -25.73 1.52
N ILE A 64 -19.58 -26.52 0.45
CA ILE A 64 -18.86 -26.24 -0.81
C ILE A 64 -19.32 -24.90 -1.38
N SER A 65 -20.63 -24.69 -1.53
CA SER A 65 -21.18 -23.44 -2.05
C SER A 65 -20.73 -22.19 -1.24
N ASN A 66 -20.67 -22.31 0.09
CA ASN A 66 -20.20 -21.21 0.93
C ASN A 66 -18.68 -20.97 0.80
N ILE A 67 -17.88 -22.03 0.58
CA ILE A 67 -16.45 -21.92 0.29
C ILE A 67 -16.25 -21.24 -1.07
N ASP A 68 -17.00 -21.64 -2.10
CA ASP A 68 -16.92 -21.03 -3.44
C ASP A 68 -17.18 -19.53 -3.38
N ARG A 69 -18.22 -19.11 -2.64
CA ARG A 69 -18.50 -17.68 -2.42
C ARG A 69 -17.37 -16.94 -1.72
N LYS A 70 -16.73 -17.55 -0.71
CA LYS A 70 -15.55 -16.95 -0.05
C LYS A 70 -14.36 -16.86 -0.98
N LEU A 71 -14.19 -17.83 -1.86
CA LEU A 71 -13.11 -17.88 -2.83
C LEU A 71 -13.26 -16.78 -3.89
N GLU A 72 -14.48 -16.52 -4.35
CA GLU A 72 -14.78 -15.36 -5.21
C GLU A 72 -14.48 -14.01 -4.52
N HIS A 73 -14.85 -13.86 -3.25
CA HIS A 73 -14.52 -12.65 -2.50
C HIS A 73 -13.00 -12.44 -2.37
N LEU A 74 -12.23 -13.52 -2.15
CA LEU A 74 -10.77 -13.47 -2.10
C LEU A 74 -10.14 -13.08 -3.45
N LYS A 75 -10.69 -13.57 -4.57
CA LYS A 75 -10.26 -13.15 -5.92
C LYS A 75 -10.50 -11.66 -6.15
N LEU A 76 -11.61 -11.11 -5.67
CA LEU A 76 -11.88 -9.68 -5.77
C LEU A 76 -10.88 -8.86 -4.95
N ILE A 77 -10.58 -9.29 -3.72
CA ILE A 77 -9.58 -8.63 -2.87
C ILE A 77 -8.21 -8.64 -3.53
N SER A 78 -7.78 -9.76 -4.12
CA SER A 78 -6.46 -9.83 -4.78
C SER A 78 -6.39 -8.90 -5.99
N LYS A 79 -7.46 -8.79 -6.78
CA LYS A 79 -7.57 -7.85 -7.90
C LYS A 79 -7.47 -6.39 -7.42
N LEU A 80 -8.24 -6.02 -6.39
CA LEU A 80 -8.20 -4.66 -5.82
C LEU A 80 -6.81 -4.30 -5.28
N ARG A 81 -6.11 -5.24 -4.64
CA ARG A 81 -4.72 -5.02 -4.19
C ARG A 81 -3.78 -4.74 -5.36
N LEU A 82 -3.89 -5.51 -6.44
CA LEU A 82 -3.06 -5.30 -7.63
C LEU A 82 -3.32 -3.94 -8.28
N GLU A 83 -4.58 -3.54 -8.39
CA GLU A 83 -4.97 -2.20 -8.89
C GLU A 83 -4.43 -1.09 -7.98
N THR A 84 -4.49 -1.29 -6.66
CA THR A 84 -3.95 -0.33 -5.69
C THR A 84 -2.43 -0.16 -5.84
N GLU A 85 -1.67 -1.25 -6.00
CA GLU A 85 -0.22 -1.17 -6.20
C GLU A 85 0.16 -0.54 -7.55
N LYS A 86 -0.59 -0.83 -8.61
CA LYS A 86 -0.44 -0.13 -9.90
C LYS A 86 -0.68 1.37 -9.74
N ALA A 87 -1.76 1.77 -9.08
CA ALA A 87 -2.09 3.16 -8.84
C ALA A 87 -1.02 3.88 -8.00
N LYS A 88 -0.47 3.22 -6.97
CA LYS A 88 0.67 3.76 -6.19
C LYS A 88 1.91 3.97 -7.04
N THR A 89 2.24 2.99 -7.88
CA THR A 89 3.40 3.06 -8.78
C THR A 89 3.23 4.19 -9.80
N GLU A 90 2.03 4.34 -10.35
CA GLU A 90 1.71 5.41 -11.29
C GLU A 90 1.72 6.78 -10.62
N LEU A 91 1.21 6.89 -9.38
CA LEU A 91 1.32 8.11 -8.58
C LEU A 91 2.78 8.48 -8.29
N ALA A 92 3.62 7.50 -7.95
CA ALA A 92 5.05 7.73 -7.75
C ALA A 92 5.72 8.23 -9.05
N LYS A 93 5.37 7.67 -10.21
CA LYS A 93 5.83 8.15 -11.52
C LYS A 93 5.32 9.56 -11.81
N ARG A 94 4.04 9.85 -11.59
CA ARG A 94 3.48 11.20 -11.77
C ARG A 94 4.11 12.23 -10.85
N ASN A 95 4.41 11.86 -9.59
CA ASN A 95 5.11 12.73 -8.66
C ASN A 95 6.56 12.96 -9.13
N ALA A 96 7.25 11.92 -9.60
CA ALA A 96 8.58 12.05 -10.18
C ALA A 96 8.57 12.92 -11.45
N ASP A 97 7.60 12.73 -12.36
CA ASP A 97 7.38 13.55 -13.55
C ASP A 97 7.00 14.99 -13.20
N THR A 98 6.23 15.20 -12.13
CA THR A 98 5.87 16.54 -11.65
C THR A 98 7.10 17.23 -11.06
N CYS A 99 7.91 16.51 -10.28
CA CYS A 99 9.22 16.99 -9.84
C CYS A 99 10.13 17.28 -11.04
N LEU A 100 10.15 16.43 -12.07
CA LEU A 100 10.91 16.64 -13.30
C LEU A 100 10.40 17.83 -14.12
N LYS A 101 9.08 18.06 -14.19
CA LYS A 101 8.48 19.24 -14.85
C LYS A 101 8.71 20.52 -14.07
N ILE A 102 8.72 20.44 -12.74
CA ILE A 102 9.16 21.54 -11.88
C ILE A 102 10.64 21.80 -12.20
N MET A 103 11.50 20.77 -12.20
CA MET A 103 12.93 20.87 -12.53
C MET A 103 13.22 21.32 -13.97
N ALA A 104 12.35 21.02 -14.94
CA ALA A 104 12.52 21.43 -16.34
C ALA A 104 12.36 22.95 -16.53
N ASN A 105 11.80 23.65 -15.54
CA ASN A 105 11.68 25.11 -15.49
C ASN A 105 12.44 25.73 -14.31
N THR A 106 13.29 24.97 -13.60
CA THR A 106 14.13 25.55 -12.54
C THR A 106 15.36 26.18 -13.14
N SER A 107 15.82 27.26 -12.51
CA SER A 107 17.13 27.84 -12.77
C SER A 107 18.22 26.77 -12.66
N GLU A 108 19.22 26.83 -13.53
CA GLU A 108 20.34 25.88 -13.55
C GLU A 108 21.66 26.66 -13.58
N TYR A 109 22.71 26.08 -12.98
CA TYR A 109 24.03 26.66 -13.08
C TYR A 109 24.82 26.11 -14.27
N TYR A 110 25.46 27.03 -14.97
CA TYR A 110 26.44 26.75 -15.99
C TYR A 110 27.79 27.25 -15.49
N VAL A 111 28.68 26.32 -15.17
CA VAL A 111 29.96 26.60 -14.51
C VAL A 111 31.05 26.65 -15.58
N PRO A 112 31.85 27.73 -15.66
CA PRO A 112 33.00 27.75 -16.56
C PRO A 112 33.99 26.64 -16.24
N ILE A 113 34.54 25.97 -17.25
CA ILE A 113 35.55 24.91 -17.07
C ILE A 113 36.75 25.43 -16.25
N SER A 114 37.09 26.71 -16.41
CA SER A 114 38.18 27.36 -15.67
C SER A 114 37.92 27.54 -14.17
N SER A 115 36.68 27.36 -13.70
CA SER A 115 36.32 27.51 -12.29
C SER A 115 36.50 26.22 -11.49
N PHE A 116 36.74 25.08 -12.15
CA PHE A 116 37.04 23.83 -11.45
C PHE A 116 38.46 23.87 -10.88
N SER A 117 38.62 23.40 -9.64
CA SER A 117 39.92 23.29 -8.99
C SER A 117 40.81 22.25 -9.69
N SER A 118 42.13 22.40 -9.53
CA SER A 118 43.12 21.59 -10.27
C SER A 118 43.12 20.10 -9.94
N ASP A 119 42.51 19.70 -8.81
CA ASP A 119 42.35 18.32 -8.37
C ASP A 119 41.15 17.61 -9.02
N ILE A 120 40.34 18.35 -9.79
CA ILE A 120 39.18 17.83 -10.51
C ILE A 120 39.59 17.41 -11.93
N THR A 121 39.20 16.20 -12.31
CA THR A 121 39.34 15.72 -13.69
C THR A 121 37.98 15.74 -14.38
N LEU A 122 37.83 16.58 -15.41
CA LEU A 122 36.69 16.61 -16.30
C LEU A 122 37.05 15.90 -17.62
N THR A 123 36.41 14.77 -17.90
CA THR A 123 36.59 14.00 -19.14
C THR A 123 35.39 14.19 -20.05
N LYS A 124 35.63 14.56 -21.31
CA LYS A 124 34.61 14.62 -22.35
C LYS A 124 34.31 13.22 -22.91
N LEU A 125 33.04 12.86 -22.97
CA LEU A 125 32.55 11.57 -23.45
C LEU A 125 31.83 11.75 -24.81
N SER A 126 30.83 10.91 -25.09
CA SER A 126 30.08 10.92 -26.34
C SER A 126 29.26 12.21 -26.53
N PRO A 127 29.02 12.63 -27.79
CA PRO A 127 28.09 13.72 -28.08
C PRO A 127 26.67 13.37 -27.62
N VAL A 128 25.87 14.41 -27.33
CA VAL A 128 24.44 14.25 -27.02
C VAL A 128 23.65 14.25 -28.33
N ASP A 129 22.80 13.23 -28.50
CA ASP A 129 21.94 13.08 -29.67
C ASP A 129 21.07 14.32 -29.92
N GLY A 130 20.90 14.68 -31.19
CA GLY A 130 20.09 15.84 -31.59
C GLY A 130 20.77 17.21 -31.40
N THR A 131 22.01 17.27 -30.91
CA THR A 131 22.72 18.55 -30.69
C THR A 131 23.72 18.92 -31.78
N ASN A 132 23.93 18.06 -32.80
CA ASN A 132 24.96 18.23 -33.83
C ASN A 132 26.37 18.50 -33.24
N GLY A 133 26.70 17.85 -32.12
CA GLY A 133 27.97 18.05 -31.41
C GLY A 133 28.03 19.32 -30.55
N GLY A 134 26.92 20.06 -30.42
CA GLY A 134 26.83 21.25 -29.57
C GLY A 134 26.92 20.94 -28.07
N ALA A 135 26.59 19.70 -27.66
CA ALA A 135 26.78 19.23 -26.29
C ALA A 135 27.35 17.81 -26.28
N HIS A 136 28.11 17.50 -25.23
CA HIS A 136 28.66 16.17 -24.98
C HIS A 136 28.37 15.76 -23.54
N LEU A 137 28.19 14.47 -23.33
CA LEU A 137 28.24 13.90 -21.99
C LEU A 137 29.66 14.09 -21.43
N GLY A 138 29.76 14.28 -20.13
CA GLY A 138 31.02 14.42 -19.42
C GLY A 138 31.11 13.47 -18.25
N LYS A 139 32.32 13.27 -17.75
CA LYS A 139 32.58 12.63 -16.46
C LYS A 139 33.39 13.57 -15.60
N LEU A 140 32.87 13.90 -14.42
CA LEU A 140 33.58 14.67 -13.40
C LEU A 140 34.12 13.71 -12.36
N THR A 141 35.41 13.79 -12.06
CA THR A 141 36.09 12.94 -11.06
C THR A 141 36.83 13.82 -10.07
N VAL A 142 36.61 13.56 -8.77
CA VAL A 142 37.29 14.22 -7.66
C VAL A 142 37.78 13.14 -6.71
N ALA A 143 39.10 13.07 -6.49
CA ALA A 143 39.74 11.98 -5.77
C ALA A 143 39.27 10.58 -6.24
N ASN A 144 38.55 9.83 -5.40
CA ASN A 144 38.03 8.49 -5.70
C ASN A 144 36.54 8.46 -6.07
N ARG A 145 35.89 9.62 -6.25
CA ARG A 145 34.47 9.74 -6.60
C ARG A 145 34.31 10.29 -8.00
N SER A 146 33.27 9.84 -8.70
CA SER A 146 32.97 10.36 -10.03
C SER A 146 31.47 10.35 -10.33
N THR A 147 31.04 11.25 -11.22
CA THR A 147 29.70 11.29 -11.78
C THR A 147 29.75 11.50 -13.30
N ASP A 148 28.85 10.86 -14.03
CA ASP A 148 28.62 11.02 -15.47
C ASP A 148 27.42 11.93 -15.79
N ARG A 149 26.78 12.50 -14.75
CA ARG A 149 25.63 13.41 -14.87
C ARG A 149 26.10 14.83 -15.17
N VAL A 150 26.85 14.97 -16.26
CA VAL A 150 27.57 16.19 -16.66
C VAL A 150 27.36 16.43 -18.15
N LEU A 151 27.12 17.69 -18.52
CA LEU A 151 27.06 18.15 -19.89
C LEU A 151 28.15 19.19 -20.14
N ILE A 152 28.93 18.99 -21.20
CA ILE A 152 29.97 19.91 -21.67
C ILE A 152 29.48 20.54 -22.97
N PHE A 153 29.46 21.86 -23.03
CA PHE A 153 28.92 22.59 -24.17
C PHE A 153 30.02 23.08 -25.10
N ASN A 154 29.75 22.96 -26.40
CA ASN A 154 30.63 23.35 -27.50
C ASN A 154 29.93 24.33 -28.46
N THR A 155 28.80 24.91 -28.04
CA THR A 155 28.10 25.95 -28.82
C THR A 155 28.72 27.32 -28.58
N LYS A 156 28.54 28.25 -29.51
CA LYS A 156 29.06 29.63 -29.38
C LYS A 156 28.58 30.34 -28.12
N THR A 157 27.34 30.09 -27.69
CA THR A 157 26.72 30.79 -26.54
C THR A 157 27.12 30.19 -25.20
N LEU A 158 27.32 28.87 -25.14
CA LEU A 158 27.65 28.15 -23.91
C LEU A 158 29.07 27.59 -23.96
N GLN A 159 29.95 28.20 -24.75
CA GLN A 159 31.31 27.72 -24.95
C GLN A 159 32.03 27.65 -23.60
N ASP A 160 32.73 26.53 -23.37
CA ASP A 160 33.53 26.29 -22.16
C ASP A 160 32.71 26.33 -20.86
N LEU A 161 31.39 26.16 -20.96
CA LEU A 161 30.52 25.96 -19.81
C LEU A 161 30.23 24.47 -19.63
N VAL A 162 30.06 24.10 -18.36
CA VAL A 162 29.70 22.77 -17.91
C VAL A 162 28.44 22.89 -17.09
N LYS A 163 27.47 22.03 -17.38
CA LYS A 163 26.33 21.82 -16.50
C LYS A 163 26.55 20.51 -15.76
N VAL A 164 26.49 20.55 -14.44
CA VAL A 164 26.46 19.35 -13.62
C VAL A 164 25.05 19.23 -13.05
N GLU A 165 24.49 18.02 -13.10
CA GLU A 165 23.20 17.81 -12.48
C GLU A 165 23.27 18.10 -10.97
N PHE A 166 22.31 18.88 -10.47
CA PHE A 166 22.34 19.39 -9.11
C PHE A 166 22.46 18.26 -8.06
N GLY A 167 21.68 17.19 -8.22
CA GLY A 167 21.70 16.02 -7.32
C GLY A 167 22.92 15.10 -7.47
N ALA A 168 23.82 15.38 -8.42
CA ALA A 168 25.06 14.63 -8.59
C ALA A 168 26.23 15.19 -7.73
N ILE A 169 26.03 16.35 -7.12
CA ILE A 169 26.99 17.02 -6.24
C ILE A 169 26.50 16.89 -4.80
N ASP A 170 27.43 16.73 -3.86
CA ASP A 170 27.11 16.53 -2.45
C ASP A 170 26.46 17.77 -1.81
N GLN A 171 26.93 18.97 -2.17
CA GLN A 171 26.42 20.24 -1.66
C GLN A 171 26.71 21.37 -2.64
N TRP A 172 25.72 22.23 -2.86
CA TRP A 172 25.86 23.48 -3.60
C TRP A 172 25.81 24.68 -2.65
N PHE A 173 26.53 25.74 -2.99
CA PHE A 173 26.49 27.00 -2.28
C PHE A 173 26.22 28.14 -3.26
N GLU A 174 25.32 29.05 -2.87
CA GLU A 174 25.27 30.40 -3.44
C GLU A 174 26.07 31.30 -2.49
N GLU A 175 27.23 31.76 -2.95
CA GLU A 175 28.27 32.32 -2.07
C GLU A 175 28.61 31.30 -0.96
N GLU A 176 28.34 31.65 0.30
CA GLU A 176 28.56 30.80 1.48
C GLU A 176 27.26 30.14 2.00
N VAL A 177 26.14 30.32 1.29
CA VAL A 177 24.83 29.83 1.72
C VAL A 177 24.52 28.50 1.05
N PRO A 178 24.33 27.41 1.81
CA PRO A 178 23.97 26.13 1.23
C PRO A 178 22.58 26.20 0.60
N ILE A 179 22.47 25.68 -0.61
CA ILE A 179 21.20 25.51 -1.33
C ILE A 179 20.93 24.04 -1.60
N TYR A 180 19.65 23.69 -1.71
CA TYR A 180 19.19 22.30 -1.70
C TYR A 180 18.27 22.03 -2.89
N CYS A 181 18.31 20.80 -3.41
CA CYS A 181 17.46 20.29 -4.49
C CYS A 181 17.70 20.94 -5.87
N HIS A 182 17.58 22.26 -5.98
CA HIS A 182 17.84 23.04 -7.19
C HIS A 182 18.12 24.52 -6.85
N PRO A 183 18.71 25.31 -7.76
CA PRO A 183 18.87 26.76 -7.61
C PRO A 183 17.53 27.47 -7.39
N LYS A 184 17.54 28.56 -6.64
CA LYS A 184 16.34 29.38 -6.45
C LYS A 184 16.01 30.14 -7.73
N ASP A 185 14.73 30.16 -8.09
CA ASP A 185 14.21 30.98 -9.18
C ASP A 185 14.05 32.43 -8.68
N PRO A 186 14.70 33.42 -9.30
CA PRO A 186 14.62 34.83 -8.88
C PRO A 186 13.21 35.43 -8.99
N TYR A 187 12.29 34.81 -9.73
CA TYR A 187 10.90 35.22 -9.84
C TYR A 187 9.97 34.47 -8.85
N LYS A 188 10.51 33.50 -8.12
CA LYS A 188 9.78 32.84 -7.04
C LYS A 188 9.76 33.74 -5.82
N ARG A 189 8.55 33.96 -5.29
CA ARG A 189 8.31 34.75 -4.09
C ARG A 189 7.63 33.89 -3.03
N ILE A 190 8.05 34.07 -1.79
CA ILE A 190 7.40 33.54 -0.59
C ILE A 190 7.04 34.72 0.30
N ASP A 191 5.75 34.90 0.58
CA ASP A 191 5.27 35.83 1.60
C ASP A 191 4.67 35.03 2.75
N ILE A 192 5.02 35.40 3.98
CA ILE A 192 4.48 34.79 5.19
C ILE A 192 3.80 35.89 6.00
N LEU A 193 2.49 35.83 6.07
CA LEU A 193 1.66 36.85 6.70
C LEU A 193 1.03 36.31 7.98
N GLN A 194 1.23 37.02 9.09
CA GLN A 194 0.44 36.76 10.29
C GLN A 194 -1.01 37.15 10.05
N SER A 195 -1.93 36.30 10.50
CA SER A 195 -3.36 36.53 10.34
C SER A 195 -4.10 36.28 11.65
N THR A 196 -5.26 36.93 11.78
CA THR A 196 -6.25 36.69 12.84
C THR A 196 -7.44 35.87 12.36
N ARG A 197 -7.41 35.39 11.11
CA ARG A 197 -8.43 34.51 10.56
C ARG A 197 -8.43 33.19 11.32
N THR A 198 -9.62 32.64 11.54
CA THR A 198 -9.75 31.35 12.21
C THR A 198 -9.53 30.23 11.21
N VAL A 199 -8.59 29.32 11.49
CA VAL A 199 -8.30 28.15 10.66
C VAL A 199 -8.59 26.90 11.46
N LYS A 200 -9.47 26.05 10.92
CA LYS A 200 -9.78 24.73 11.47
C LYS A 200 -9.37 23.66 10.48
N ILE A 201 -8.75 22.60 10.98
CA ILE A 201 -8.25 21.48 10.19
C ILE A 201 -8.79 20.18 10.77
N ALA A 202 -9.45 19.36 9.95
CA ALA A 202 -10.01 18.09 10.37
C ALA A 202 -9.73 16.96 9.37
N LEU A 203 -9.73 15.73 9.87
CA LEU A 203 -9.62 14.51 9.07
C LEU A 203 -10.57 13.46 9.64
N ASP A 204 -11.37 12.83 8.78
CA ASP A 204 -12.39 11.84 9.16
C ASP A 204 -13.30 12.30 10.32
N GLY A 205 -13.70 13.58 10.29
CA GLY A 205 -14.57 14.19 11.30
C GLY A 205 -13.88 14.56 12.61
N ILE A 206 -12.60 14.23 12.79
CA ILE A 206 -11.80 14.60 13.96
C ILE A 206 -11.04 15.89 13.70
N THR A 207 -11.19 16.88 14.60
CA THR A 207 -10.44 18.15 14.51
C THR A 207 -9.00 17.91 14.97
N LEU A 208 -8.05 18.15 14.07
CA LEU A 208 -6.61 17.97 14.31
C LEU A 208 -5.94 19.27 14.74
N ALA A 209 -6.47 20.41 14.29
CA ALA A 209 -5.98 21.72 14.68
C ALA A 209 -7.07 22.78 14.58
N GLU A 210 -7.01 23.76 15.47
CA GLU A 210 -7.83 24.98 15.40
C GLU A 210 -7.02 26.17 15.92
N SER A 211 -6.90 27.23 15.12
CA SER A 211 -6.07 28.39 15.43
C SER A 211 -6.76 29.69 15.02
N SER A 212 -6.63 30.71 15.85
CA SER A 212 -7.02 32.10 15.55
C SER A 212 -5.82 33.00 15.25
N SER A 213 -4.61 32.43 15.18
CA SER A 213 -3.37 33.14 14.88
C SER A 213 -2.45 32.36 13.92
N PRO A 214 -2.94 31.93 12.74
CA PRO A 214 -2.11 31.23 11.77
C PRO A 214 -1.14 32.18 11.06
N LEU A 215 -0.04 31.61 10.55
CA LEU A 215 0.77 32.20 9.50
C LEU A 215 0.27 31.69 8.14
N LEU A 216 -0.06 32.60 7.23
CA LEU A 216 -0.46 32.30 5.87
C LEU A 216 0.79 32.39 4.99
N LEU A 217 1.23 31.25 4.47
CA LEU A 217 2.32 31.18 3.52
C LEU A 217 1.75 31.20 2.09
N LEU A 218 2.12 32.25 1.36
CA LEU A 218 1.82 32.46 -0.05
C LEU A 218 3.09 32.18 -0.84
N GLU A 219 3.01 31.28 -1.80
CA GLU A 219 4.14 30.94 -2.66
C GLU A 219 3.71 31.03 -4.12
N THR A 220 4.54 31.66 -4.96
CA THR A 220 4.25 31.85 -6.39
C THR A 220 3.73 30.55 -7.03
N THR A 221 2.59 30.64 -7.71
CA THR A 221 1.82 29.56 -8.38
C THR A 221 1.25 28.45 -7.49
N LEU A 222 1.46 28.47 -6.18
CA LEU A 222 0.91 27.49 -5.26
C LEU A 222 -0.27 28.07 -4.46
N ARG A 223 -1.14 27.17 -3.99
CA ARG A 223 -2.19 27.53 -3.04
C ARG A 223 -1.59 27.99 -1.71
N THR A 224 -2.30 28.86 -1.01
CA THR A 224 -1.96 29.28 0.35
C THR A 224 -1.86 28.07 1.29
N ARG A 225 -0.80 28.04 2.09
CA ARG A 225 -0.59 27.05 3.15
C ARG A 225 -0.76 27.71 4.51
N TYR A 226 -1.45 27.03 5.41
CA TYR A 226 -1.74 27.52 6.75
C TYR A 226 -0.81 26.86 7.76
N TYR A 227 0.06 27.66 8.34
CA TYR A 227 0.98 27.25 9.40
C TYR A 227 0.40 27.66 10.74
N VAL A 228 -0.03 26.68 11.52
CA VAL A 228 -0.63 26.91 12.83
C VAL A 228 0.41 26.72 13.93
N PRO A 229 0.32 27.46 15.04
CA PRO A 229 1.25 27.29 16.15
C PRO A 229 1.10 25.89 16.76
N PRO A 230 2.17 25.32 17.35
CA PRO A 230 2.14 23.98 17.94
C PRO A 230 1.12 23.87 19.08
N THR A 231 0.76 24.96 19.74
CA THR A 231 -0.27 25.03 20.79
C THR A 231 -1.69 24.80 20.27
N SER A 232 -1.91 24.94 18.96
CA SER A 232 -3.20 24.73 18.30
C SER A 232 -3.39 23.29 17.80
N ILE A 233 -2.44 22.39 18.04
CA ILE A 233 -2.43 21.03 17.51
C ILE A 233 -2.93 20.02 18.54
N ALA A 234 -3.81 19.13 18.11
CA ALA A 234 -4.21 17.94 18.86
C ALA A 234 -3.15 16.83 18.72
N TRP A 235 -2.04 16.98 19.45
CA TRP A 235 -0.86 16.12 19.37
C TRP A 235 -1.12 14.63 19.60
N GLN A 236 -2.18 14.27 20.32
CA GLN A 236 -2.56 12.87 20.57
C GLN A 236 -2.87 12.07 19.28
N PHE A 237 -3.14 12.76 18.17
CA PHE A 237 -3.39 12.13 16.88
C PHE A 237 -2.14 12.09 15.98
N LEU A 238 -1.03 12.72 16.37
CA LEU A 238 0.17 12.80 15.54
C LEU A 238 1.25 11.84 16.05
N THR A 239 1.92 11.16 15.13
CA THR A 239 3.10 10.33 15.42
C THR A 239 4.25 10.73 14.49
N PRO A 240 5.50 10.82 14.98
CA PRO A 240 6.64 11.18 14.14
C PRO A 240 6.78 10.29 12.90
N SER A 241 7.24 10.88 11.80
CA SER A 241 7.64 10.17 10.58
C SER A 241 9.14 10.34 10.38
N ASP A 242 9.81 9.30 9.89
CA ASP A 242 11.21 9.36 9.46
C ASP A 242 11.38 10.04 8.10
N THR A 243 10.28 10.47 7.48
CA THR A 243 10.31 11.14 6.17
C THR A 243 10.84 12.56 6.31
N GLU A 244 11.74 12.91 5.39
CA GLU A 244 12.23 14.27 5.21
C GLU A 244 12.20 14.63 3.73
N THR A 245 11.92 15.90 3.44
CA THR A 245 12.03 16.44 2.08
C THR A 245 12.80 17.76 2.09
N LEU A 246 13.44 18.10 0.97
CA LEU A 246 14.22 19.32 0.83
C LEU A 246 13.52 20.29 -0.13
N CYS A 247 13.44 21.54 0.28
CA CYS A 247 12.96 22.65 -0.54
C CYS A 247 14.03 23.75 -0.54
N PRO A 248 14.44 24.29 -1.70
CA PRO A 248 15.43 25.36 -1.72
C PRO A 248 14.97 26.62 -0.98
N TYR A 249 13.65 26.86 -0.95
CA TYR A 249 13.07 28.08 -0.39
C TYR A 249 12.63 27.97 1.08
N LYS A 250 12.59 26.76 1.63
CA LYS A 250 12.10 26.53 3.00
C LYS A 250 13.03 25.68 3.84
N GLY A 251 13.99 24.99 3.21
CA GLY A 251 14.91 24.09 3.87
C GLY A 251 14.34 22.67 4.00
N ARG A 252 14.68 22.00 5.09
CA ARG A 252 14.32 20.61 5.37
C ARG A 252 12.97 20.52 6.08
N ALA A 253 12.00 19.90 5.41
CA ALA A 253 10.71 19.57 6.00
C ALA A 253 10.79 18.23 6.74
N ASN A 254 10.21 18.19 7.93
CA ASN A 254 9.98 17.00 8.73
C ASN A 254 8.47 16.70 8.76
N TYR A 255 8.11 15.44 8.99
CA TYR A 255 6.74 14.98 8.83
C TYR A 255 6.17 14.31 10.09
N TYR A 256 4.86 14.40 10.24
CA TYR A 256 4.08 13.54 11.13
C TYR A 256 3.06 12.74 10.33
N HIS A 257 2.82 11.50 10.78
CA HIS A 257 1.64 10.75 10.42
C HIS A 257 0.46 11.18 11.30
N VAL A 258 -0.77 10.93 10.83
CA VAL A 258 -2.00 11.13 11.60
C VAL A 258 -2.67 9.79 11.86
N ASN A 259 -3.04 9.53 13.11
CA ASN A 259 -3.80 8.36 13.53
C ASN A 259 -5.17 8.80 14.05
N VAL A 260 -6.21 8.49 13.28
CA VAL A 260 -7.60 8.77 13.67
C VAL A 260 -8.47 7.55 13.38
N ASN A 261 -9.41 7.24 14.27
CA ASN A 261 -10.36 6.13 14.10
C ASN A 261 -9.70 4.77 13.77
N GLY A 262 -8.51 4.52 14.32
CA GLY A 262 -7.74 3.29 14.06
C GLY A 262 -7.07 3.22 12.67
N LYS A 263 -7.10 4.31 11.89
CA LYS A 263 -6.47 4.41 10.57
C LYS A 263 -5.25 5.34 10.61
N LEU A 264 -4.14 4.83 10.09
CA LEU A 264 -2.90 5.58 9.90
C LEU A 264 -2.89 6.29 8.55
N TYR A 265 -2.66 7.59 8.57
CA TYR A 265 -2.45 8.45 7.42
C TYR A 265 -1.01 8.94 7.39
N LYS A 266 -0.24 8.44 6.43
CA LYS A 266 1.18 8.75 6.32
C LYS A 266 1.41 10.16 5.76
N ASP A 267 2.36 10.85 6.36
CA ASP A 267 2.95 12.12 5.89
C ASP A 267 1.88 13.13 5.44
N VAL A 268 0.91 13.36 6.32
CA VAL A 268 -0.18 14.33 6.09
C VAL A 268 0.20 15.70 6.64
N VAL A 269 1.07 15.72 7.64
CA VAL A 269 1.54 16.92 8.35
C VAL A 269 3.01 17.12 8.03
N TRP A 270 3.42 18.35 7.76
CA TRP A 270 4.82 18.72 7.73
C TRP A 270 5.09 19.99 8.52
N TYR A 271 6.35 20.18 8.88
CA TYR A 271 6.85 21.36 9.56
C TYR A 271 8.32 21.56 9.22
N TYR A 272 8.82 22.76 9.50
CA TYR A 272 10.23 23.10 9.32
C TYR A 272 10.83 23.39 10.68
N ARG A 273 11.74 22.51 11.14
CA ARG A 273 12.46 22.73 12.40
C ARG A 273 13.47 23.88 12.28
N TYR A 274 14.19 23.90 11.16
CA TYR A 274 15.21 24.89 10.84
C TYR A 274 15.00 25.37 9.39
N PRO A 275 14.01 26.24 9.14
CA PRO A 275 13.79 26.75 7.80
C PRO A 275 14.92 27.66 7.31
N THR A 276 14.96 27.94 6.01
CA THR A 276 15.83 28.98 5.45
C THR A 276 15.46 30.36 5.98
N ALA A 277 16.37 31.33 5.86
CA ALA A 277 16.16 32.69 6.35
C ALA A 277 14.87 33.33 5.79
N GLU A 278 14.54 33.11 4.51
CA GLU A 278 13.32 33.64 3.88
C GLU A 278 12.03 33.06 4.48
N SER A 279 12.14 31.88 5.09
CA SER A 279 11.03 31.13 5.68
C SER A 279 11.15 31.02 7.21
N ALA A 280 12.01 31.85 7.83
CA ALA A 280 12.22 31.85 9.28
C ALA A 280 10.93 31.95 10.11
N PRO A 281 9.91 32.76 9.75
CA PRO A 281 8.71 32.90 10.56
C PRO A 281 7.93 31.60 10.80
N ILE A 282 7.97 30.64 9.88
CA ILE A 282 7.25 29.36 10.02
C ILE A 282 8.03 28.30 10.83
N ALA A 283 9.18 28.66 11.42
CA ALA A 283 9.95 27.73 12.25
C ALA A 283 9.07 27.12 13.36
N GLY A 284 9.06 25.79 13.43
CA GLY A 284 8.27 25.02 14.41
C GLY A 284 6.75 25.08 14.25
N HIS A 285 6.22 25.82 13.27
CA HIS A 285 4.80 25.84 12.97
C HIS A 285 4.41 24.62 12.14
N ILE A 286 3.17 24.17 12.32
CA ILE A 286 2.67 22.91 11.79
C ILE A 286 1.73 23.18 10.62
N CYS A 287 1.91 22.46 9.52
CA CYS A 287 1.08 22.58 8.32
C CYS A 287 0.55 21.21 7.88
N PHE A 288 -0.58 21.22 7.19
CA PHE A 288 -1.26 20.02 6.70
C PHE A 288 -1.45 20.12 5.19
N TYR A 289 -1.45 18.98 4.50
CA TYR A 289 -1.77 18.94 3.07
C TYR A 289 -3.26 19.21 2.91
N ASN A 290 -3.63 20.43 2.54
CA ASN A 290 -5.03 20.84 2.33
C ASN A 290 -5.81 19.88 1.40
N GLU A 291 -5.12 19.23 0.46
CA GLU A 291 -5.67 18.22 -0.45
C GLU A 291 -5.98 16.87 0.24
N LYS A 292 -5.39 16.61 1.41
CA LYS A 292 -5.58 15.39 2.23
C LYS A 292 -6.49 15.61 3.44
N VAL A 293 -6.69 16.85 3.89
CA VAL A 293 -7.50 17.19 5.08
C VAL A 293 -8.63 18.16 4.73
N ASP A 294 -9.66 18.23 5.56
CA ASP A 294 -10.66 19.29 5.45
C ASP A 294 -10.14 20.55 6.16
N VAL A 295 -10.20 21.70 5.47
CA VAL A 295 -9.77 23.00 6.00
C VAL A 295 -10.95 23.96 5.96
N TRP A 296 -11.15 24.70 7.05
CA TRP A 296 -12.06 25.83 7.12
C TRP A 296 -11.30 27.09 7.46
N VAL A 297 -11.62 28.19 6.81
CA VAL A 297 -11.10 29.53 7.11
C VAL A 297 -12.28 30.45 7.38
N ASP A 298 -12.35 31.03 8.57
CA ASP A 298 -13.49 31.83 9.04
C ASP A 298 -14.84 31.11 8.93
N GLY A 299 -14.82 29.80 9.20
CA GLY A 299 -16.00 28.94 9.10
C GLY A 299 -16.36 28.49 7.69
N GLU A 300 -15.72 29.03 6.65
CA GLU A 300 -15.93 28.61 5.26
C GLU A 300 -15.01 27.46 4.88
N LYS A 301 -15.58 26.37 4.35
CA LYS A 301 -14.83 25.17 3.98
C LYS A 301 -14.13 25.36 2.64
N GLU A 302 -12.81 25.13 2.60
CA GLU A 302 -12.06 25.12 1.34
C GLU A 302 -12.32 23.84 0.52
N SER A 303 -12.30 23.97 -0.81
CA SER A 303 -12.31 22.81 -1.70
C SER A 303 -10.95 22.08 -1.68
N LYS A 304 -11.00 20.74 -1.67
CA LYS A 304 -9.82 19.89 -1.92
C LYS A 304 -9.50 19.90 -3.41
N GLN A 305 -8.65 20.82 -3.85
CA GLN A 305 -8.06 20.78 -5.19
C GLN A 305 -6.65 20.19 -5.08
N GLY A 306 -6.34 19.26 -5.97
CA GLY A 306 -5.05 18.57 -6.07
C GLY A 306 -4.19 19.10 -7.19
#